data_AF-A0A9Q1B8F5-F1
#
_entry.id   AF-A0A9Q1B8F5-F1
#
_cell.length_a   1.000
_cell.length_b   1.000
_cell.length_c   1.000
_cell.angle_alpha   90.00
_cell.angle_beta   90.00
_cell.angle_gamma   90.00
#
_symmetry.space_group_name_H-M   'P 1'
#
loop_
_entity.id
_entity.type
_entity.pdbx_description
1 polymer ?
#
loop_
_entity_poly.entity_id
_entity_poly.type
_entity_poly.pdbx_seq_one_letter_code
_entity_poly.pdbx_strand_id
1 'polypeptide(L)'
;MDAFILRFERFATAANWPRTIWATSMGALLTGRALEVYSRMSDSQSKDNAKLKSALLFKFQLTADGFGGRFRNARCESRETYSQYLERIKGYLTRWIEMRNKQKTYDDLIDLLLQE
;
A
#
# COMPACT_ATOMS: atom_id res chain seq x y z
N MET A 1 5.56 -3.51 2.04
CA MET A 1 4.29 -4.06 2.55
C MET A 1 3.44 -4.68 1.46
N ASP A 2 3.14 -3.98 0.35
CA ASP A 2 2.36 -4.57 -0.75
C ASP A 2 2.93 -5.92 -1.24
N ALA A 3 4.24 -5.95 -1.54
CA ALA A 3 4.92 -7.19 -1.92
C ALA A 3 4.89 -8.29 -0.85
N PHE A 4 4.90 -7.91 0.44
CA PHE A 4 4.80 -8.87 1.54
C PHE A 4 3.41 -9.49 1.61
N ILE A 5 2.35 -8.67 1.55
CA ILE A 5 0.96 -9.13 1.57
C ILE A 5 0.69 -10.03 0.36
N LEU A 6 1.12 -9.61 -0.83
CA LEU A 6 0.97 -10.42 -2.05
C LEU A 6 1.68 -11.77 -1.94
N ARG A 7 2.91 -11.79 -1.43
CA ARG A 7 3.66 -13.04 -1.20
C ARG A 7 2.93 -13.95 -0.21
N PHE A 8 2.44 -13.40 0.89
CA PHE A 8 1.68 -14.15 1.89
C PHE A 8 0.40 -14.75 1.29
N GLU A 9 -0.39 -13.96 0.57
CA GLU A 9 -1.66 -14.42 -0.03
C GLU A 9 -1.41 -15.54 -1.05
N ARG A 10 -0.37 -15.43 -1.88
CA ARG A 10 0.03 -16.50 -2.81
C ARG A 10 0.45 -17.77 -2.08
N PHE A 11 1.25 -17.63 -1.02
CA PHE A 11 1.69 -18.77 -0.21
C PHE A 11 0.51 -19.47 0.48
N ALA A 12 -0.34 -18.71 1.18
CA ALA A 12 -1.50 -19.25 1.89
C ALA A 12 -2.50 -19.93 0.93
N THR A 13 -2.65 -19.38 -0.28
CA THR A 13 -3.47 -20.01 -1.34
C THR A 13 -2.85 -21.32 -1.80
N ALA A 14 -1.55 -21.35 -2.12
CA ALA A 14 -0.87 -22.57 -2.55
C ALA A 14 -0.88 -23.67 -1.47
N ALA A 15 -0.86 -23.27 -0.19
CA ALA A 15 -0.95 -24.17 0.95
C ALA A 15 -2.39 -24.55 1.34
N ASN A 16 -3.41 -24.10 0.60
CA ASN A 16 -4.84 -24.33 0.86
C ASN A 16 -5.29 -23.95 2.29
N TRP A 17 -4.76 -22.85 2.83
CA TRP A 17 -5.13 -22.40 4.16
C TRP A 17 -6.55 -21.84 4.21
N PRO A 18 -7.37 -22.18 5.23
CA PRO A 18 -8.66 -21.56 5.45
C PRO A 18 -8.53 -20.04 5.62
N ARG A 19 -9.38 -19.24 4.94
CA ARG A 19 -9.28 -17.78 5.03
C ARG A 19 -9.46 -17.22 6.44
N THR A 20 -10.12 -17.97 7.33
CA THR A 20 -10.34 -17.62 8.74
C THR A 20 -9.04 -17.50 9.55
N ILE A 21 -7.96 -18.20 9.14
CA ILE A 21 -6.68 -18.17 9.86
C ILE A 21 -5.67 -17.19 9.27
N TRP A 22 -5.98 -16.57 8.12
CA TRP A 22 -5.02 -15.74 7.38
C TRP A 22 -4.58 -14.51 8.17
N ALA A 23 -5.52 -13.81 8.82
CA ALA A 23 -5.22 -12.58 9.54
C ALA A 23 -4.29 -12.85 10.74
N THR A 24 -4.59 -13.87 11.54
CA THR A 24 -3.77 -14.27 12.69
C THR A 24 -2.39 -14.76 12.26
N SER A 25 -2.33 -15.57 11.20
CA SER A 25 -1.07 -16.08 10.66
C SER A 25 -0.21 -14.97 10.06
N MET A 26 -0.82 -14.02 9.35
CA MET A 26 -0.14 -12.85 8.83
C MET A 26 0.41 -12.00 9.98
N GLY A 27 -0.41 -11.74 11.00
CA GLY A 27 -0.05 -10.98 12.20
C GLY A 27 1.19 -11.53 12.90
N ALA A 28 1.28 -12.86 13.05
CA ALA A 28 2.43 -13.53 13.66
C ALA A 28 3.75 -13.35 12.88
N LEU A 29 3.67 -13.07 11.58
CA LEU A 29 4.83 -12.86 10.70
C LEU A 29 5.21 -11.39 10.55
N LEU A 30 4.42 -10.46 11.11
CA LEU A 30 4.72 -9.04 11.07
C LEU A 30 5.86 -8.69 12.04
N THR A 31 6.69 -7.75 11.61
CA THR A 31 7.81 -7.24 12.42
C THR A 31 7.91 -5.71 12.30
N GLY A 32 8.62 -5.08 13.24
CA GLY A 32 8.87 -3.63 13.27
C GLY A 32 7.59 -2.80 13.16
N ARG A 33 7.60 -1.79 12.28
CA ARG A 33 6.47 -0.86 12.07
C ARG A 33 5.16 -1.54 11.69
N ALA A 34 5.20 -2.72 11.07
CA ALA A 34 3.98 -3.47 10.74
C ALA A 34 3.38 -4.16 11.97
N LEU A 35 4.22 -4.69 12.85
CA LEU A 35 3.81 -5.25 14.12
C LEU A 35 3.22 -4.17 15.04
N GLU A 36 3.78 -2.95 15.02
CA GLU A 36 3.20 -1.81 15.75
C GLU A 36 1.77 -1.50 15.32
N VAL A 37 1.45 -1.60 14.01
CA VAL A 37 0.07 -1.44 13.53
C VAL A 37 -0.81 -2.53 14.10
N TYR A 38 -0.40 -3.78 13.94
CA TYR A 38 -1.15 -4.94 14.41
C TYR A 38 -1.46 -4.86 15.90
N SER A 39 -0.47 -4.46 16.71
CA SER A 39 -0.61 -4.33 18.18
C SER A 39 -1.60 -3.25 18.63
N ARG A 40 -1.91 -2.27 17.77
CA ARG A 40 -2.86 -1.18 18.07
C ARG A 40 -4.26 -1.45 17.56
N MET A 41 -4.46 -2.52 16.78
CA MET A 41 -5.77 -2.92 16.30
C MET A 41 -6.56 -3.60 17.42
N SER A 42 -7.88 -3.46 17.42
CA SER A 42 -8.71 -4.22 18.34
C SER A 42 -8.71 -5.71 17.97
N ASP A 43 -9.07 -6.57 18.92
CA ASP A 43 -9.12 -8.02 18.76
C ASP A 43 -10.02 -8.48 17.59
N SER A 44 -11.10 -7.75 17.32
CA SER A 44 -12.00 -8.04 16.21
C SER A 44 -11.45 -7.55 14.87
N GLN A 45 -10.64 -6.49 14.87
CA GLN A 45 -10.02 -5.96 13.66
C GLN A 45 -8.78 -6.77 13.26
N SER A 46 -7.98 -7.23 14.23
CA SER A 46 -6.74 -7.97 13.98
C SER A 46 -6.97 -9.39 13.44
N LYS A 47 -8.16 -9.96 13.70
CA LYS A 47 -8.62 -11.26 13.18
C LYS A 47 -9.31 -11.17 11.82
N ASP A 48 -9.61 -9.97 11.34
CA ASP A 48 -10.23 -9.72 10.04
C ASP A 48 -9.14 -9.40 9.01
N ASN A 49 -9.01 -10.25 7.99
CA ASN A 49 -7.96 -10.12 6.98
C ASN A 49 -8.10 -8.82 6.17
N ALA A 50 -9.33 -8.40 5.85
CA ALA A 50 -9.56 -7.18 5.09
C ALA A 50 -9.18 -5.95 5.91
N LYS A 51 -9.55 -5.92 7.20
CA LYS A 51 -9.20 -4.80 8.10
C LYS A 51 -7.71 -4.75 8.38
N LEU A 52 -7.05 -5.90 8.61
CA LEU A 52 -5.61 -5.97 8.80
C LEU A 52 -4.87 -5.47 7.55
N LYS A 53 -5.24 -5.97 6.37
CA LYS A 53 -4.66 -5.52 5.10
C LYS A 53 -4.82 -4.01 4.92
N SER A 54 -6.02 -3.48 5.16
CA SER A 54 -6.29 -2.04 5.06
C SER A 54 -5.43 -1.22 6.03
N ALA A 55 -5.35 -1.61 7.30
CA ALA A 55 -4.56 -0.90 8.31
C ALA A 55 -3.05 -0.90 7.98
N LEU A 56 -2.52 -2.03 7.51
CA LEU A 56 -1.13 -2.15 7.07
C LEU A 56 -0.85 -1.29 5.83
N LEU A 57 -1.73 -1.31 4.83
CA LEU A 57 -1.58 -0.47 3.65
C LEU A 57 -1.65 1.01 4.01
N PHE A 58 -2.60 1.39 4.88
CA PHE A 58 -2.77 2.76 5.38
C PHE A 58 -1.51 3.27 6.08
N LYS A 59 -0.99 2.55 7.08
CA LYS A 59 0.20 2.98 7.84
C LYS A 59 1.42 3.16 6.95
N PHE A 60 1.58 2.31 5.94
CA PHE A 60 2.71 2.38 5.01
C PHE A 60 2.47 3.35 3.85
N GLN A 61 1.43 4.20 3.95
CA GLN A 61 1.05 5.22 2.98
C GLN A 61 0.88 4.62 1.57
N LEU A 62 0.37 3.40 1.49
CA LEU A 62 -0.06 2.76 0.25
C LEU A 62 -1.54 3.12 -0.02
N THR A 63 -1.92 4.34 0.35
CA THR A 63 -3.22 4.96 0.10
C THR A 63 -3.06 5.94 -1.06
N ALA A 64 -4.16 6.31 -1.71
CA ALA A 64 -4.13 7.35 -2.72
C ALA A 64 -3.46 8.64 -2.21
N ASP A 65 -3.81 9.13 -1.01
CA ASP A 65 -3.18 10.30 -0.40
C ASP A 65 -1.68 10.11 -0.14
N GLY A 66 -1.28 8.91 0.28
CA GLY A 66 0.13 8.56 0.48
C GLY A 66 0.94 8.61 -0.81
N PHE A 67 0.40 8.07 -1.90
CA PHE A 67 1.04 8.13 -3.22
C PHE A 67 1.05 9.54 -3.80
N GLY A 68 -0.03 10.32 -3.65
CA GLY A 68 -0.08 11.72 -4.06
C GLY A 68 0.92 12.60 -3.31
N GLY A 69 1.01 12.44 -2.00
CA GLY A 69 2.02 13.10 -1.17
C GLY A 69 3.45 12.74 -1.59
N ARG A 70 3.73 11.46 -1.90
CA ARG A 70 5.05 11.03 -2.39
C ARG A 70 5.37 11.58 -3.77
N PHE A 71 4.40 11.64 -4.67
CA PHE A 71 4.57 12.24 -6.00
C PHE A 71 4.94 13.72 -5.88
N ARG A 72 4.15 14.51 -5.14
CA ARG A 72 4.33 15.97 -4.99
C ARG A 72 5.64 16.33 -4.25
N ASN A 73 5.98 15.55 -3.22
CA ASN A 73 7.17 15.82 -2.40
C ASN A 73 8.42 15.08 -2.88
N ALA A 74 8.36 14.30 -3.95
CA ALA A 74 9.53 13.62 -4.47
C ALA A 74 10.62 14.63 -4.84
N ARG A 75 11.86 14.30 -4.48
CA ARG A 75 13.07 14.99 -4.90
C ARG A 75 14.07 13.96 -5.40
N CYS A 76 15.02 14.42 -6.21
CA CYS A 76 16.11 13.58 -6.68
C CYS A 76 16.98 13.18 -5.47
N GLU A 77 17.12 11.88 -5.23
CA GLU A 77 17.97 11.32 -4.19
C GLU A 77 19.44 11.32 -4.64
N SER A 78 20.37 11.46 -3.68
CA SER A 78 21.81 11.60 -3.99
C SER A 78 22.45 10.39 -4.68
N ARG A 79 21.77 9.23 -4.68
CA ARG A 79 22.24 7.98 -5.28
C ARG A 79 21.42 7.52 -6.49
N GLU A 80 20.43 8.31 -6.92
CA GLU A 80 19.62 7.94 -8.08
C GLU A 80 20.02 8.76 -9.31
N THR A 81 19.93 8.14 -10.48
CA THR A 81 20.02 8.86 -11.75
C THR A 81 18.70 9.58 -12.03
N TYR A 82 18.74 10.60 -12.90
CA TYR A 82 17.52 11.30 -13.30
C TYR A 82 16.47 10.37 -13.93
N SER A 83 16.91 9.35 -14.68
CA SER A 83 16.01 8.33 -15.25
C SER A 83 15.34 7.48 -14.17
N GLN A 84 16.07 7.11 -13.13
CA GLN A 84 15.53 6.37 -11.97
C GLN A 84 14.54 7.23 -11.18
N TYR A 85 14.85 8.51 -10.99
CA TYR A 85 13.94 9.48 -10.39
C TYR A 85 12.61 9.56 -11.18
N LEU A 86 12.68 9.70 -12.50
CA LEU A 86 11.49 9.79 -13.35
C LEU A 86 10.62 8.54 -13.28
N GLU A 87 11.23 7.34 -13.31
CA GLU A 87 10.48 6.09 -13.21
C GLU A 87 9.82 5.94 -11.83
N ARG A 88 10.49 6.40 -10.77
CA ARG A 88 9.96 6.39 -9.40
C ARG A 88 8.76 7.33 -9.25
N ILE A 89 8.84 8.59 -9.72
CA ILE A 89 7.70 9.52 -9.64
C ILE A 89 6.54 9.08 -10.53
N LYS A 90 6.83 8.50 -11.71
CA LYS A 90 5.81 7.90 -12.58
C LYS A 90 5.10 6.73 -11.90
N GLY A 91 5.85 5.91 -11.15
CA GLY A 91 5.29 4.85 -10.32
C GLY A 91 4.34 5.38 -9.25
N TYR A 92 4.70 6.47 -8.56
CA TYR A 92 3.83 7.11 -7.57
C TYR A 92 2.54 7.65 -8.20
N LEU A 93 2.64 8.39 -9.32
CA LEU A 93 1.47 8.92 -10.03
C LEU A 93 0.54 7.79 -10.51
N THR A 94 1.10 6.74 -11.10
CA THR A 94 0.31 5.59 -11.60
C THR A 94 -0.49 4.93 -10.47
N ARG A 95 0.18 4.67 -9.33
CA ARG A 95 -0.49 4.08 -8.15
C ARG A 95 -1.52 5.03 -7.54
N TRP A 96 -1.28 6.33 -7.56
CA TRP A 96 -2.24 7.32 -7.07
C TRP A 96 -3.53 7.31 -7.90
N ILE A 97 -3.40 7.29 -9.23
CA ILE A 97 -4.54 7.21 -10.16
C ILE A 97 -5.32 5.90 -9.94
N GLU A 98 -4.63 4.76 -9.87
CA GLU A 98 -5.24 3.45 -9.63
C GLU A 98 -6.06 3.43 -8.33
N MET A 99 -5.52 4.01 -7.25
CA MET A 99 -6.16 3.99 -5.93
C MET A 99 -7.36 4.95 -5.82
N ARG A 100 -7.43 6.00 -6.64
CA ARG A 100 -8.60 6.90 -6.68
C ARG A 100 -9.72 6.41 -7.59
N ASN A 101 -9.51 5.29 -8.30
CA ASN A 101 -10.49 4.71 -9.22
C ASN A 101 -11.02 5.72 -10.26
N LYS A 102 -10.21 6.73 -10.64
CA LYS A 102 -10.53 7.68 -11.71
C LYS A 102 -10.23 7.06 -13.07
N GLN A 103 -10.93 7.49 -14.11
CA GLN A 103 -10.55 7.12 -15.47
C GLN A 103 -9.23 7.81 -15.83
N LYS A 104 -8.47 7.21 -16.76
CA LYS A 104 -7.17 7.76 -17.22
C LYS A 104 -7.38 8.79 -18.33
N THR A 105 -8.36 9.69 -18.17
CA THR A 105 -8.61 10.79 -19.11
C THR A 105 -7.76 12.01 -18.73
N TYR A 106 -7.54 12.91 -19.68
CA TYR A 106 -6.78 14.14 -19.45
C TYR A 106 -7.42 15.01 -18.35
N ASP A 107 -8.75 15.17 -18.40
CA ASP A 107 -9.49 15.99 -17.44
C ASP A 107 -9.48 15.38 -16.03
N ASP A 108 -9.65 14.06 -15.92
CA ASP A 108 -9.57 13.36 -14.63
C ASP A 108 -8.20 13.52 -13.95
N LEU A 109 -7.14 13.54 -14.75
CA LEU A 109 -5.76 13.76 -14.28
C LEU A 109 -5.57 15.19 -13.80
N ILE A 110 -6.09 16.18 -14.52
CA ILE A 110 -6.08 17.59 -14.07
C ILE A 110 -6.81 17.67 -12.72
N ASP A 111 -8.03 17.15 -12.65
CA ASP A 111 -8.82 17.18 -11.41
C ASP A 111 -8.12 16.46 -10.25
N LEU A 112 -7.43 15.34 -10.53
CA LEU A 112 -6.66 14.62 -9.52
C LEU A 112 -5.49 15.45 -8.99
N LEU A 113 -4.77 16.13 -9.89
CA LEU A 113 -3.62 16.95 -9.51
C LEU A 113 -4.04 18.18 -8.70
N LEU A 114 -5.23 18.72 -8.99
CA LEU A 114 -5.81 19.89 -8.33
C LEU A 114 -6.52 19.60 -7.00
N GLN A 115 -6.86 18.33 -6.69
CA GLN A 115 -7.51 17.97 -5.41
C GLN A 115 -6.56 18.11 -4.20
N GLU A 116 -6.99 18.87 -3.18
CA GLU A 116 -6.34 19.01 -1.85
C GLU A 116 -6.86 18.00 -0.83
#